data_AF-A0A5S3QTJ8-F1
#
_entry.id   AF-A0A5S3QTJ8-F1
#
_cell.length_a   1.000
_cell.length_b   1.000
_cell.length_c   1.000
_cell.angle_alpha   90.00
_cell.angle_beta   90.00
_cell.angle_gamma   90.00
#
_symmetry.space_group_name_H-M   'P 1'
#
loop_
_entity.id
_entity.type
_entity.pdbx_description
1 polymer ?
#
loop_
_entity_poly.entity_id
_entity_poly.type
_entity_poly.pdbx_seq_one_letter_code
_entity_poly.pdbx_strand_id
1 'polypeptide(L)' 'MTTETKNQRYERAQREKGLKKVTIWIPEQSEIECRQMIEFLIEHRDHIPCMARSLKTGRLKKAI' A
#
# COMPACT_ATOMS: atom_id res chain seq x y z
N MET A 1 -8.46 -6.90 -33.00
CA MET A 1 -7.77 -7.22 -31.73
C MET A 1 -7.48 -5.90 -31.04
N THR A 2 -8.12 -5.63 -29.90
CA THR A 2 -7.89 -4.40 -29.15
C THR A 2 -6.57 -4.52 -28.39
N THR A 3 -5.56 -3.75 -28.80
CA THR A 3 -4.27 -3.68 -28.12
C THR A 3 -4.46 -3.03 -26.75
N GLU A 4 -4.07 -3.73 -25.69
CA GLU A 4 -4.09 -3.16 -24.34
C GLU A 4 -3.11 -1.99 -24.22
N THR A 5 -3.53 -0.97 -23.49
CA THR A 5 -2.65 0.13 -23.09
C THR A 5 -1.61 -0.35 -22.07
N LYS A 6 -0.49 0.38 -21.97
CA LYS A 6 0.56 0.10 -20.95
C LYS A 6 -0.02 0.04 -19.53
N ASN A 7 -0.96 0.93 -19.20
CA ASN A 7 -1.61 0.98 -17.89
C ASN A 7 -2.49 -0.25 -17.65
N GLN A 8 -3.30 -0.66 -18.63
CA GLN A 8 -4.12 -1.87 -18.53
C GLN A 8 -3.26 -3.12 -18.30
N ARG A 9 -2.13 -3.25 -19.01
CA ARG A 9 -1.19 -4.34 -18.82
C ARG A 9 -0.58 -4.33 -17.41
N TYR A 10 -0.20 -3.16 -16.90
CA TYR A 10 0.31 -3.01 -15.55
C TYR A 10 -0.74 -3.42 -14.50
N GLU A 11 -1.96 -2.90 -14.59
CA GLU A 11 -3.04 -3.22 -13.66
C GLU A 11 -3.45 -4.69 -13.72
N ARG A 12 -3.40 -5.33 -14.90
CA ARG A 12 -3.59 -6.78 -15.02
C ARG A 12 -2.49 -7.54 -14.28
N ALA A 13 -1.22 -7.21 -14.49
CA ALA A 13 -0.11 -7.87 -13.82
C ALA A 13 -0.17 -7.72 -12.28
N GLN A 14 -0.62 -6.57 -11.76
CA GLN A 14 -0.83 -6.40 -10.31
C GLN A 14 -1.98 -7.28 -9.78
N ARG A 15 -3.06 -7.40 -10.54
CA ARG A 15 -4.18 -8.30 -10.19
C ARG A 15 -3.79 -9.78 -10.25
N GLU A 16 -2.96 -10.18 -11.20
CA GLU A 16 -2.41 -11.54 -11.30
C GLU A 16 -1.51 -11.88 -10.10
N LYS A 17 -0.84 -10.87 -9.51
CA LYS A 17 -0.18 -11.01 -8.20
C LYS A 17 -1.17 -11.10 -7.03
N GLY A 18 -2.48 -11.05 -7.25
CA GLY A 18 -3.50 -11.05 -6.19
C GLY A 18 -3.62 -9.71 -5.45
N LEU A 19 -3.17 -8.60 -6.04
CA LEU A 19 -3.30 -7.27 -5.46
C LEU A 19 -4.60 -6.60 -5.91
N LYS A 20 -5.17 -5.76 -5.02
CA LYS A 20 -6.38 -4.98 -5.28
C LYS A 20 -6.05 -3.50 -5.31
N LYS A 21 -6.50 -2.79 -6.35
CA LYS A 21 -6.42 -1.32 -6.42
C LYS A 21 -7.49 -0.73 -5.50
N VAL A 22 -7.07 0.13 -4.57
CA VAL A 22 -7.95 0.85 -3.65
C VAL A 22 -7.54 2.31 -3.63
N THR A 23 -8.50 3.24 -3.71
CA THR A 23 -8.26 4.67 -3.55
C THR A 23 -8.56 5.06 -2.11
N ILE A 24 -7.60 5.66 -1.42
CA ILE A 24 -7.74 6.15 -0.04
C ILE A 24 -7.14 7.56 0.08
N TRP A 25 -7.62 8.33 1.06
CA TRP A 25 -7.02 9.60 1.44
C TRP A 25 -6.07 9.37 2.61
N ILE A 26 -4.84 9.92 2.53
CA ILE A 26 -3.82 9.83 3.58
C ILE A 26 -3.24 11.22 3.88
N PRO A 27 -2.68 11.46 5.07
CA PRO A 27 -1.91 12.66 5.34
C PRO A 27 -0.66 12.74 4.45
N GLU A 28 -0.40 13.90 3.86
CA GLU A 28 0.72 14.14 2.93
C GLU A 28 2.07 13.74 3.54
N GLN A 29 2.34 14.17 4.78
CA GLN A 29 3.58 13.86 5.50
C GLN A 29 3.79 12.37 5.84
N SER A 30 2.82 11.49 5.52
CA SER A 30 2.90 10.04 5.76
C SER A 30 2.92 9.21 4.49
N GLU A 31 2.99 9.84 3.30
CA GLU A 31 2.92 9.15 2.01
C GLU A 31 3.99 8.06 1.86
N ILE A 32 5.25 8.38 2.21
CA ILE A 32 6.38 7.47 2.06
C ILE A 32 6.21 6.27 2.98
N GLU A 33 5.85 6.48 4.25
CA GLU A 33 5.64 5.43 5.24
C GLU A 33 4.47 4.53 4.86
N CYS A 34 3.37 5.10 4.36
CA CYS A 34 2.24 4.32 3.85
C CYS A 34 2.66 3.45 2.66
N ARG A 35 3.44 3.98 1.71
CA ARG A 35 3.94 3.22 0.56
C ARG A 35 4.84 2.06 1.00
N GLN A 36 5.82 2.33 1.86
CA GLN A 36 6.74 1.31 2.37
C GLN A 36 6.01 0.21 3.17
N MET A 37 5.02 0.59 3.99
CA MET A 37 4.18 -0.38 4.70
C MET A 37 3.43 -1.29 3.71
N ILE A 38 2.84 -0.71 2.66
CA ILE A 38 2.13 -1.49 1.64
C ILE A 38 3.08 -2.44 0.90
N GLU A 39 4.27 -1.97 0.50
CA GLU A 39 5.30 -2.79 -0.14
C GLU A 39 5.70 -3.99 0.75
N PHE A 40 5.91 -3.74 2.04
CA PHE A 40 6.18 -4.80 3.01
C PHE A 40 5.05 -5.84 3.06
N LEU A 41 3.78 -5.41 3.11
CA LEU A 41 2.63 -6.32 3.16
C LEU A 41 2.44 -7.13 1.87
N ILE A 42 2.87 -6.61 0.72
CA ILE A 42 2.84 -7.34 -0.56
C ILE A 42 3.79 -8.54 -0.51
N GLU A 43 4.97 -8.37 0.10
CA GLU A 43 5.99 -9.41 0.27
C GLU A 43 5.69 -10.35 1.44
N HIS A 44 4.97 -9.87 2.46
CA HIS A 44 4.68 -10.58 3.71
C HIS A 44 3.17 -10.69 3.99
N ARG A 45 2.47 -11.53 3.21
CA ARG A 45 0.99 -11.59 3.19
C ARG A 45 0.28 -12.02 4.47
N ASP A 46 1.02 -12.62 5.41
CA ASP A 46 0.48 -13.02 6.72
C ASP A 46 0.55 -11.90 7.77
N HIS A 47 1.02 -10.71 7.39
CA HIS A 47 1.07 -9.54 8.25
C HIS A 47 -0.08 -8.57 7.94
N ILE A 48 -0.48 -7.79 8.93
CA ILE A 48 -1.41 -6.67 8.80
C ILE A 48 -0.87 -5.45 9.56
N PRO A 49 -1.27 -4.22 9.19
CA PRO A 49 -0.99 -3.04 9.99
C PRO A 49 -1.51 -3.21 11.43
N CYS A 50 -0.71 -2.80 12.42
CA CYS A 50 -1.07 -2.91 13.83
C CYS A 50 -0.73 -1.66 14.64
N MET A 51 0.33 -0.93 14.24
CA MET A 51 0.84 0.22 14.98
C MET A 51 1.10 1.39 14.02
N ALA A 52 0.91 2.62 14.51
CA ALA A 52 1.32 3.85 13.85
C ALA A 52 2.30 4.62 14.74
N ARG A 53 3.31 5.23 14.13
CA ARG A 53 4.31 6.06 14.81
C ARG A 53 3.92 7.53 14.78
N SER A 54 3.97 8.21 15.91
CA SER A 54 3.83 9.66 15.97
C SER A 54 5.08 10.35 15.39
N LEU A 55 4.90 11.20 14.38
CA LEU A 55 5.98 12.03 13.83
C LEU A 55 6.48 13.10 14.81
N LYS A 56 5.65 13.51 15.79
CA LYS A 56 6.02 14.53 16.78
C LYS A 56 6.80 13.95 17.96
N THR A 57 6.44 12.75 18.39
CA THR A 57 6.94 12.18 19.67
C THR A 57 7.70 10.87 19.49
N GLY A 58 7.71 10.29 18.29
CA GLY A 58 8.30 8.98 18.01
C GLY A 58 7.57 7.79 18.62
N ARG A 59 6.57 8.01 19.49
CA ARG A 59 5.84 6.94 20.18
C ARG A 59 4.95 6.16 19.22
N LEU A 60 4.91 4.85 19.42
CA LEU A 60 3.98 3.96 18.73
C LEU A 60 2.62 3.97 19.44
N LYS A 61 1.54 3.97 18.66
CA LYS A 61 0.17 3.76 19.13
C LYS A 61 -0.46 2.65 18.30
N LYS A 62 -1.28 1.82 18.94
CA LYS A 62 -2.06 0.79 18.25
C LYS A 62 -2.99 1.45 17.22
N ALA A 63 -2.94 0.99 15.98
CA ALA A 63 -3.67 1.48 14.82
C ALA A 63 -4.61 0.37 14.31
N ILE A 64 -5.50 -0.07 15.20
CA ILE A 64 -6.53 -1.09 15.00
C ILE A 64 -7.88 -0.55 15.46
#